data_AF-A0A7J2URF7-F1
#
_entry.id   AF-A0A7J2URF7-F1
#
_cell.length_a   1.000
_cell.length_b   1.000
_cell.length_c   1.000
_cell.angle_alpha   90.00
_cell.angle_beta   90.00
_cell.angle_gamma   90.00
#
_symmetry.space_group_name_H-M   'P 1'
#
loop_
_entity.id
_entity.type
_entity.pdbx_description
1 polymer ?
#
loop_
_entity_poly.entity_id
_entity_poly.type
_entity_poly.pdbx_seq_one_letter_code
_entity_poly.pdbx_strand_id
1 'polypeptide(L)'
;MIRIIPDEPALLIRAGGEKVLVVTDIHLGIEGELVGEGISLPSQAPKIRRRLIELVERRKPDRLILLGDVKHGIPAASWQEWREIPRLLGELARMVRVEIVPGNHDGDIEGMVPRGV
;
A
#
# COMPACT_ATOMS: atom_id res chain seq x y z
N MET A 1 -18.61 8.92 -9.65
CA MET A 1 -19.31 8.22 -8.54
C MET A 1 -18.26 7.68 -7.59
N ILE A 2 -18.38 7.99 -6.30
CA ILE A 2 -17.48 7.48 -5.26
C ILE A 2 -18.31 6.52 -4.39
N ARG A 3 -17.74 5.35 -4.06
CA ARG A 3 -18.37 4.36 -3.19
C ARG A 3 -17.36 3.81 -2.20
N ILE A 4 -17.76 3.70 -0.93
CA ILE A 4 -17.02 2.93 0.06
C ILE A 4 -17.21 1.44 -0.25
N ILE A 5 -16.16 0.65 -0.10
CA ILE A 5 -16.25 -0.81 -0.18
C ILE A 5 -16.63 -1.32 1.21
N PRO A 6 -17.80 -1.97 1.40
CA PRO A 6 -18.17 -2.53 2.70
C PRO A 6 -17.09 -3.49 3.20
N ASP A 7 -16.82 -3.42 4.50
CA ASP A 7 -15.87 -4.27 5.23
C ASP A 7 -14.39 -4.18 4.79
N GLU A 8 -14.05 -3.22 3.93
CA GLU A 8 -12.68 -2.97 3.50
C GLU A 8 -12.33 -1.48 3.63
N PRO A 9 -11.12 -1.12 4.10
CA PRO A 9 -10.66 0.26 4.19
C PRO A 9 -10.26 0.77 2.79
N ALA A 10 -11.23 0.85 1.88
CA ALA A 10 -10.98 1.20 0.49
C ALA A 10 -12.18 1.90 -0.16
N LEU A 11 -11.87 2.74 -1.15
CA LEU A 11 -12.85 3.43 -1.99
C LEU A 11 -12.79 2.90 -3.42
N LEU A 12 -13.96 2.78 -4.05
CA LEU A 12 -14.10 2.56 -5.47
C LEU A 12 -14.63 3.83 -6.12
N ILE A 13 -13.84 4.43 -6.99
CA ILE A 13 -14.18 5.62 -7.75
C ILE A 13 -14.45 5.22 -9.20
N ARG A 14 -15.55 5.71 -9.76
CA ARG A 14 -15.84 5.66 -11.20
C ARG A 14 -15.88 7.07 -11.76
N ALA A 15 -14.93 7.41 -12.61
CA ALA A 15 -14.79 8.71 -13.24
C ALA A 15 -14.17 8.56 -14.64
N GLY A 16 -14.65 9.31 -15.63
CA GLY A 16 -14.06 9.29 -16.98
C GLY A 16 -14.08 7.94 -17.71
N GLY A 17 -14.96 7.01 -17.30
CA GLY A 17 -14.98 5.63 -17.83
C GLY A 17 -14.01 4.67 -17.13
N GLU A 18 -13.13 5.17 -16.25
CA GLU A 18 -12.22 4.36 -15.45
C GLU A 18 -12.83 4.00 -14.09
N LYS A 19 -12.46 2.83 -13.59
CA LYS A 19 -12.74 2.32 -12.26
C LYS A 19 -11.44 2.28 -11.46
N VAL A 20 -11.33 3.18 -10.51
CA VAL A 20 -10.14 3.39 -9.68
C VAL A 20 -10.40 2.82 -8.29
N LEU A 21 -9.50 1.97 -7.81
CA LEU A 21 -9.46 1.54 -6.42
C LEU A 21 -8.50 2.46 -5.66
N VAL A 22 -8.93 2.95 -4.49
CA VAL A 22 -8.10 3.80 -3.63
C VAL A 22 -7.96 3.15 -2.26
N VAL A 23 -6.73 3.06 -1.78
CA VAL A 23 -6.36 2.60 -0.44
C VAL A 23 -5.38 3.62 0.16
N THR A 24 -5.40 3.80 1.47
CA THR A 24 -4.64 4.83 2.21
C THR A 24 -4.09 4.26 3.51
N ASP A 25 -3.07 4.90 4.09
CA ASP A 25 -2.57 4.66 5.44
C ASP A 25 -2.25 3.17 5.73
N ILE A 26 -1.50 2.55 4.83
CA ILE A 26 -1.12 1.13 4.95
C ILE A 26 -0.15 0.93 6.12
N HIS A 27 0.76 1.89 6.35
CA HIS A 27 1.82 1.84 7.36
C HIS A 27 2.54 0.49 7.41
N LEU A 28 2.99 0.02 6.25
CA LEU A 28 3.76 -1.21 6.19
C LEU A 28 5.07 -1.01 6.97
N GLY A 29 5.34 -1.88 7.95
CA GLY A 29 6.55 -1.80 8.77
C GLY A 29 6.36 -1.19 10.17
N ILE A 30 5.13 -0.86 10.57
CA ILE A 30 4.82 -0.35 11.93
C ILE A 30 5.34 -1.23 13.07
N GLU A 31 5.55 -2.52 12.83
CA GLU A 31 6.11 -3.42 13.84
C GLU A 31 7.52 -3.00 14.27
N GLY A 32 8.28 -2.31 13.40
CA GLY A 32 9.61 -1.80 13.73
C GLY A 32 9.58 -0.75 14.84
N GLU A 33 8.58 0.13 14.84
CA GLU A 33 8.38 1.13 15.90
C GLU A 33 7.94 0.46 17.21
N LEU A 34 6.95 -0.43 17.12
CA LEU A 34 6.42 -1.16 18.28
C LEU A 34 7.49 -1.99 19.01
N VAL A 35 8.45 -2.57 18.28
CA VAL A 35 9.60 -3.27 18.89
C VAL A 35 10.43 -2.33 19.76
N GLY A 36 10.61 -1.07 19.34
CA GLY A 36 11.28 -0.04 20.14
C GLY A 36 10.54 0.30 21.44
N GLU A 37 9.22 0.13 21.46
CA GLU A 37 8.36 0.28 22.63
C GLU A 37 8.25 -1.00 23.48
N GLY A 38 8.98 -2.06 23.13
CA GLY A 38 8.94 -3.34 23.83
C GLY A 38 7.81 -4.29 23.40
N ILE A 39 7.10 -3.96 22.32
CA ILE A 39 6.01 -4.76 21.75
C ILE A 39 6.52 -5.50 20.49
N SER A 40 6.78 -6.79 20.63
CA SER A 40 7.22 -7.63 19.51
C SER A 40 6.03 -8.26 18.78
N LEU A 41 5.75 -7.80 17.55
CA LEU A 41 4.74 -8.38 16.66
C LEU A 41 5.38 -9.10 15.46
N PRO A 42 4.76 -10.18 14.96
CA PRO A 42 5.15 -10.76 13.68
C PRO A 42 4.81 -9.79 12.54
N SER A 43 5.58 -9.84 11.46
CA SER A 43 5.34 -9.01 10.27
C SER A 43 3.92 -9.19 9.72
N GLN A 44 3.21 -8.07 9.55
CA GLN A 44 1.87 -7.99 8.95
C GLN A 44 1.94 -7.86 7.43
N ALA A 45 3.12 -7.64 6.84
CA ALA A 45 3.28 -7.46 5.39
C ALA A 45 2.62 -8.57 4.54
N PRO A 46 2.74 -9.89 4.88
CA PRO A 46 2.04 -10.93 4.13
C PRO A 46 0.51 -10.82 4.17
N LYS A 47 -0.05 -10.40 5.31
CA LYS A 47 -1.50 -10.22 5.50
C LYS A 47 -2.01 -9.03 4.70
N ILE A 48 -1.31 -7.89 4.79
CA ILE A 48 -1.62 -6.67 4.02
C ILE A 48 -1.57 -6.97 2.52
N ARG A 49 -0.47 -7.58 2.06
CA ARG A 49 -0.27 -7.97 0.65
C ARG A 49 -1.41 -8.83 0.13
N ARG A 50 -1.77 -9.89 0.88
CA ARG A 50 -2.89 -10.77 0.52
C ARG A 50 -4.19 -9.99 0.39
N ARG A 51 -4.53 -9.11 1.34
CA ARG A 51 -5.77 -8.31 1.29
C ARG A 51 -5.81 -7.40 0.07
N LEU A 52 -4.70 -6.71 -0.25
CA LEU A 52 -4.63 -5.82 -1.41
C LEU A 52 -4.77 -6.59 -2.73
N ILE A 53 -4.08 -7.73 -2.87
CA ILE A 53 -4.19 -8.60 -4.05
C ILE A 53 -5.64 -9.07 -4.22
N GLU A 54 -6.25 -9.64 -3.18
CA GLU A 54 -7.63 -10.10 -3.25
C GLU A 54 -8.61 -8.95 -3.59
N LEU A 55 -8.35 -7.73 -3.08
CA LEU A 55 -9.19 -6.57 -3.38
C LEU A 55 -9.08 -6.17 -4.86
N VAL A 56 -7.87 -6.18 -5.43
CA VAL A 56 -7.64 -5.95 -6.87
C VAL A 56 -8.31 -7.04 -7.70
N GLU A 57 -8.18 -8.32 -7.33
CA GLU A 57 -8.80 -9.44 -8.06
C GLU A 57 -10.33 -9.38 -8.05
N ARG A 58 -10.93 -9.09 -6.88
CA ARG A 58 -12.40 -9.03 -6.72
C ARG A 58 -12.99 -7.80 -7.40
N ARG A 59 -12.31 -6.66 -7.33
CA ARG A 59 -12.85 -5.39 -7.84
C ARG A 59 -12.44 -5.12 -9.29
N LYS A 60 -11.37 -5.73 -9.77
CA LYS A 60 -10.79 -5.59 -11.13
C LYS A 60 -10.63 -4.14 -11.58
N PRO A 61 -10.05 -3.24 -10.76
CA PRO A 61 -9.88 -1.83 -11.11
C PRO A 61 -8.95 -1.67 -12.31
N ASP A 62 -9.11 -0.57 -13.04
CA ASP A 62 -8.19 -0.16 -14.11
C ASP A 62 -6.91 0.44 -13.51
N ARG A 63 -7.04 1.09 -12.35
CA ARG A 63 -5.96 1.75 -11.60
C ARG A 63 -6.12 1.56 -10.09
N LEU A 64 -5.01 1.42 -9.39
CA LEU A 64 -4.90 1.43 -7.93
C LEU A 64 -4.13 2.68 -7.49
N ILE A 65 -4.76 3.52 -6.68
CA ILE A 65 -4.09 4.66 -6.03
C ILE A 65 -3.81 4.30 -4.57
N LEU A 66 -2.55 4.40 -4.18
CA LEU A 66 -2.11 4.39 -2.79
C LEU A 66 -1.99 5.84 -2.32
N LEU A 67 -2.99 6.31 -1.57
CA LEU A 67 -3.16 7.71 -1.18
C LEU A 67 -2.48 8.01 0.15
N GLY A 68 -1.16 7.90 0.19
CA GLY A 68 -0.34 8.30 1.34
C GLY A 68 -0.11 7.19 2.35
N ASP A 69 0.93 7.42 3.16
CA ASP A 69 1.40 6.59 4.27
C ASP A 69 1.43 5.09 3.94
N VAL A 70 2.07 4.77 2.81
CA VAL A 70 2.31 3.39 2.37
C VAL A 70 3.29 2.69 3.30
N LYS A 71 4.35 3.39 3.71
CA LYS A 71 5.33 2.92 4.70
C LYS A 71 5.16 3.60 6.04
N HIS A 72 5.97 3.21 7.02
CA HIS A 72 5.87 3.74 8.38
C HIS A 72 7.13 4.47 8.85
N GLY A 73 8.34 3.95 8.62
CA GLY A 73 9.56 4.46 9.24
C GLY A 73 9.91 5.90 8.88
N ILE A 74 10.05 6.76 9.91
CA ILE A 74 10.59 8.12 9.85
C ILE A 74 11.75 8.23 10.86
N PRO A 75 12.90 8.85 10.54
CA PRO A 75 13.24 9.53 9.29
C PRO A 75 13.70 8.60 8.17
N ALA A 76 14.01 7.34 8.49
CA ALA A 76 14.51 6.35 7.53
C ALA A 76 13.70 5.06 7.61
N ALA A 77 13.63 4.35 6.49
CA ALA A 77 12.96 3.06 6.45
C ALA A 77 13.81 1.93 7.04
N SER A 78 13.13 1.00 7.70
CA SER A 78 13.68 -0.25 8.23
C SER A 78 14.12 -1.21 7.12
N TRP A 79 14.99 -2.17 7.47
CA TRP A 79 15.34 -3.28 6.57
C TRP A 79 14.13 -4.10 6.11
N GLN A 80 13.09 -4.21 6.96
CA GLN A 80 11.85 -4.89 6.59
C GLN A 80 11.11 -4.12 5.50
N GLU A 81 10.98 -2.80 5.63
CA GLU A 81 10.33 -1.94 4.64
C GLU A 81 11.05 -1.98 3.29
N TRP A 82 12.38 -1.86 3.31
CA TRP A 82 13.23 -2.00 2.10
C TRP A 82 13.04 -3.34 1.39
N ARG A 83 12.67 -4.40 2.12
CA ARG A 83 12.41 -5.72 1.54
C ARG A 83 10.97 -5.89 1.06
N GLU A 84 9.99 -5.44 1.84
CA GLU A 84 8.58 -5.76 1.63
C GLU A 84 7.87 -4.77 0.69
N ILE A 85 8.24 -3.49 0.69
CA ILE A 85 7.56 -2.47 -0.15
C ILE A 85 7.81 -2.72 -1.64
N PRO A 86 9.05 -2.90 -2.13
CA PRO A 86 9.28 -3.16 -3.55
C PRO A 86 8.59 -4.45 -4.01
N ARG A 87 8.54 -5.46 -3.12
CA ARG A 87 7.84 -6.73 -3.40
C ARG A 87 6.34 -6.52 -3.54
N LEU A 88 5.71 -5.80 -2.59
CA LEU A 88 4.29 -5.49 -2.64
C LEU A 88 3.93 -4.71 -3.90
N LEU A 89 4.64 -3.61 -4.17
CA LEU A 89 4.39 -2.77 -5.33
C LEU A 89 4.62 -3.53 -6.63
N GLY A 90 5.67 -4.35 -6.70
CA GLY A 90 5.96 -5.17 -7.87
C GLY A 90 4.91 -6.26 -8.14
N GLU A 91 4.32 -6.85 -7.10
CA GLU A 91 3.22 -7.80 -7.25
C GLU A 91 1.93 -7.10 -7.74
N LEU A 92 1.59 -5.93 -7.17
CA LEU A 92 0.42 -5.15 -7.59
C LEU A 92 0.56 -4.60 -9.02
N ALA A 93 1.75 -4.11 -9.38
CA ALA A 93 2.04 -3.55 -10.71
C ALA A 93 1.89 -4.57 -11.85
N ARG A 94 2.02 -5.87 -11.56
CA ARG A 94 1.76 -6.94 -12.53
C ARG A 94 0.27 -7.16 -12.80
N MET A 95 -0.60 -6.64 -11.93
CA MET A 95 -2.04 -6.88 -11.97
C MET A 95 -2.83 -5.64 -12.39
N VAL A 96 -2.37 -4.45 -11.99
CA VAL A 96 -3.06 -3.18 -12.22
C VAL A 96 -2.03 -2.05 -12.29
N ARG A 97 -2.35 -0.97 -13.00
CA ARG A 97 -1.56 0.27 -12.93
C ARG A 97 -1.63 0.83 -11.52
N VAL A 98 -0.48 0.94 -10.85
CA VAL A 98 -0.36 1.47 -9.49
C VAL A 98 0.14 2.91 -9.57
N GLU A 99 -0.41 3.77 -8.72
CA GLU A 99 0.06 5.14 -8.53
C GLU A 99 0.13 5.43 -7.03
N ILE A 100 1.17 6.14 -6.61
CA ILE A 100 1.37 6.54 -5.22
C ILE A 100 1.26 8.04 -5.13
N VAL A 101 0.45 8.53 -4.18
CA VAL A 101 0.47 9.92 -3.74
C VAL A 101 1.13 9.91 -2.37
N PRO A 102 2.40 10.35 -2.22
CA PRO A 102 3.13 10.19 -0.97
C PRO A 102 2.48 10.94 0.20
N GLY A 103 2.46 10.29 1.37
CA GLY A 103 2.11 10.90 2.65
C GLY A 103 3.33 11.38 3.43
N ASN A 104 3.15 11.76 4.70
CA ASN A 104 4.24 12.23 5.55
C ASN A 104 5.15 11.09 6.04
N HIS A 105 4.66 9.85 6.08
CA HIS A 105 5.50 8.68 6.38
C HIS A 105 6.25 8.15 5.16
N ASP A 106 6.00 8.65 3.95
CA ASP A 106 6.56 8.10 2.71
C ASP A 106 7.92 8.71 2.29
N GLY A 107 8.68 9.31 3.21
CA GLY A 107 10.03 9.81 2.90
C GLY A 107 10.94 8.72 2.30
N ASP A 108 11.66 9.02 1.23
CA ASP A 108 12.49 8.06 0.46
C ASP A 108 11.73 6.90 -0.23
N ILE A 109 10.39 6.92 -0.28
CA ILE A 109 9.63 5.84 -0.95
C ILE A 109 10.04 5.66 -2.41
N GLU A 110 10.44 6.74 -3.09
CA GLU A 110 10.89 6.73 -4.49
C GLU A 110 11.99 5.70 -4.75
N GLY A 111 12.91 5.49 -3.79
CA GLY A 111 13.97 4.48 -3.88
C GLY A 111 13.48 3.03 -3.79
N MET A 112 12.23 2.82 -3.36
CA MET A 112 11.59 1.52 -3.19
C MET A 112 10.61 1.18 -4.32
N VAL A 113 10.27 2.16 -5.15
CA VAL A 113 9.26 2.03 -6.20
C VAL A 113 9.85 1.28 -7.40
N PRO A 114 9.28 0.14 -7.83
CA PRO A 114 9.73 -0.55 -9.03
C PRO A 114 9.35 0.24 -10.29
N ARG A 115 10.04 -0.01 -11.40
CA ARG A 115 9.70 0.64 -12.69
C ARG A 115 8.25 0.38 -13.08
N GLY A 116 7.52 1.44 -13.45
CA GLY A 116 6.14 1.35 -13.92
C GLY A 116 5.08 1.54 -12.83
N VAL A 117 5.50 1.94 -11.63
CA VAL A 117 4.67 2.43 -10.52
C VAL A 117 4.95 3.92 -10.31
#